data_AF-A0A821WNS0-F1
#
_entry.id   AF-A0A821WNS0-F1
#
_cell.length_a   1.000
_cell.length_b   1.000
_cell.length_c   1.000
_cell.angle_alpha   90.00
_cell.angle_beta   90.00
_cell.angle_gamma   90.00
#
_symmetry.space_group_name_H-M   'P 1'
#
loop_
_entity.id
_entity.type
_entity.pdbx_description
1 polymer ?
#
loop_
_entity_poly.entity_id
_entity_poly.type
_entity_poly.pdbx_seq_one_letter_code
_entity_poly.pdbx_strand_id
1 'polypeptide(L)'
;DTDTDVSNTKPIPHKFTSNYFDTNKLQQEQARDPNIQNIILQLQQKPNKLPFIFKDNLLRKLLTPSPHSKTKRDVIYLPSSMIKPLLYACHNDPMTGGHFSVDRTYNKIKNLYWWPRMKL
;
A
#
# COMPACT_ATOMS: atom_id res chain seq x y z
N ASP A 1 49.54 14.57 -17.91
CA ASP A 1 48.38 13.82 -18.38
C ASP A 1 48.11 12.65 -17.46
N THR A 2 47.16 12.81 -16.55
CA THR A 2 46.81 11.84 -15.51
C THR A 2 45.78 10.85 -16.03
N ASP A 3 46.19 9.60 -16.11
CA ASP A 3 45.34 8.42 -16.04
C ASP A 3 44.74 8.29 -14.63
N THR A 4 43.49 7.84 -14.53
CA THR A 4 42.95 6.82 -13.60
C THR A 4 41.42 6.89 -13.58
N ASP A 5 40.79 5.91 -14.22
CA ASP A 5 39.43 5.45 -13.98
C ASP A 5 39.31 4.91 -12.55
N VAL A 6 38.40 5.46 -11.74
CA VAL A 6 37.76 4.69 -10.64
C VAL A 6 36.29 5.09 -10.55
N SER A 7 35.50 4.35 -11.31
CA SER A 7 34.11 4.03 -11.04
C SER A 7 33.85 3.78 -9.54
N ASN A 8 33.39 4.80 -8.81
CA ASN A 8 32.96 4.67 -7.41
C ASN A 8 31.43 4.77 -7.33
N THR A 9 30.73 3.86 -8.00
CA THR A 9 29.29 3.63 -7.82
C THR A 9 29.08 2.92 -6.49
N LYS A 10 28.96 3.70 -5.41
CA LYS A 10 28.44 3.22 -4.13
C LYS A 10 27.10 2.52 -4.39
N PRO A 11 26.89 1.27 -3.94
CA PRO A 11 25.58 0.63 -4.03
C PRO A 11 24.62 1.40 -3.11
N ILE A 12 23.78 2.24 -3.72
CA ILE A 12 22.70 2.95 -3.03
C ILE A 12 21.78 1.87 -2.45
N PRO A 13 21.46 1.88 -1.15
CA PRO A 13 20.59 0.88 -0.55
C PRO A 13 19.17 1.07 -1.11
N HIS A 14 18.88 0.34 -2.20
CA HIS A 14 17.58 0.19 -2.83
C HIS A 14 16.60 -0.55 -1.93
N LYS A 15 16.20 0.01 -0.79
CA LYS A 15 15.13 -0.55 0.02
C LYS A 15 14.34 0.58 0.67
N PHE A 16 13.29 1.05 0.00
CA PHE A 16 12.04 1.36 0.71
C PHE A 16 11.87 0.20 1.69
N THR A 17 12.05 0.49 2.98
CA THR A 17 12.31 -0.52 4.02
C THR A 17 11.34 -1.69 3.88
N SER A 18 11.85 -2.80 3.33
CA SER A 18 11.08 -3.97 2.89
C SER A 18 10.25 -4.61 4.00
N ASN A 19 10.47 -4.21 5.25
CA ASN A 19 9.92 -4.85 6.45
C ASN A 19 8.73 -4.09 7.06
N TYR A 20 8.50 -2.80 6.74
CA TYR A 20 7.44 -2.03 7.41
C TYR A 20 6.04 -2.41 6.91
N PHE A 21 5.92 -2.81 5.65
CA PHE A 21 4.69 -3.31 5.02
C PHE A 21 4.77 -4.80 4.73
N ASP A 22 5.54 -5.55 5.52
CA ASP A 22 5.57 -7.00 5.46
C ASP A 22 4.14 -7.56 5.66
N THR A 23 3.79 -8.57 4.88
CA THR A 23 2.52 -9.29 4.97
C THR A 23 2.19 -9.70 6.40
N ASN A 24 3.16 -10.18 7.18
CA ASN A 24 2.95 -10.58 8.58
C ASN A 24 2.57 -9.39 9.46
N LYS A 25 3.25 -8.25 9.27
CA LYS A 25 2.96 -7.03 10.00
C LYS A 25 1.58 -6.48 9.64
N LEU A 26 1.23 -6.50 8.34
CA LEU A 26 -0.10 -6.13 7.86
C LEU A 26 -1.19 -6.99 8.50
N GLN A 27 -1.01 -8.32 8.55
CA GLN A 27 -1.97 -9.22 9.20
C GLN A 27 -2.15 -8.90 10.68
N GLN A 28 -1.04 -8.70 11.41
CA GLN A 28 -1.09 -8.36 12.84
C GLN A 28 -1.78 -7.02 13.11
N GLU A 29 -1.49 -5.99 12.30
CA GLU A 29 -2.09 -4.68 12.44
C GLU A 29 -3.57 -4.69 12.01
N GLN A 30 -3.94 -5.47 10.99
CA GLN A 30 -5.35 -5.69 10.62
C GLN A 30 -6.13 -6.41 11.72
N ALA A 31 -5.52 -7.41 12.37
CA ALA A 31 -6.12 -8.14 13.49
C ALA A 31 -6.46 -7.21 14.66
N ARG A 32 -5.68 -6.14 14.84
CA ARG A 32 -5.84 -5.15 15.92
C ARG A 32 -6.70 -3.94 15.53
N ASP A 33 -7.00 -3.74 14.26
CA ASP A 33 -7.78 -2.59 13.80
C ASP A 33 -9.29 -2.86 13.94
N PRO A 34 -10.02 -2.15 14.82
CA PRO A 34 -11.42 -2.42 15.09
C PRO A 34 -12.33 -2.18 13.87
N ASN A 35 -11.97 -1.26 12.97
CA ASN A 35 -12.76 -1.03 11.75
C ASN A 35 -12.65 -2.22 10.80
N ILE A 36 -11.44 -2.78 10.68
CA ILE A 36 -11.18 -3.95 9.85
C ILE A 36 -11.88 -5.17 10.43
N GLN A 37 -11.79 -5.38 11.75
CA GLN A 37 -12.51 -6.48 12.42
C GLN A 37 -14.02 -6.38 12.21
N ASN A 38 -14.61 -5.19 12.32
CA ASN A 38 -16.03 -4.98 12.04
C ASN A 38 -16.40 -5.35 10.61
N ILE A 39 -15.56 -5.04 9.62
CA ILE A 39 -15.81 -5.40 8.22
C ILE A 39 -15.69 -6.92 8.02
N ILE A 40 -14.72 -7.57 8.64
CA ILE A 40 -14.56 -9.03 8.58
C ILE A 40 -15.81 -9.73 9.15
N LEU A 41 -16.31 -9.28 10.31
CA LEU A 41 -17.54 -9.81 10.90
C LEU A 41 -18.75 -9.61 9.98
N GLN A 42 -18.88 -8.44 9.36
CA GLN A 42 -19.97 -8.20 8.41
C GLN A 42 -19.84 -9.04 7.14
N LEU A 43 -18.62 -9.31 6.66
CA LEU A 43 -18.38 -10.19 5.51
C LEU A 43 -18.79 -11.63 5.80
N GLN A 44 -18.55 -12.13 7.02
CA GLN A 44 -19.00 -13.45 7.43
C GLN A 44 -20.53 -13.56 7.47
N GLN A 45 -21.23 -12.49 7.85
CA GLN A 45 -22.69 -12.47 7.89
C GLN A 45 -23.33 -12.22 6.51
N LYS A 46 -22.73 -11.38 5.67
CA LYS A 46 -23.30 -10.88 4.40
C LYS A 46 -22.23 -10.73 3.31
N PRO A 47 -21.67 -11.84 2.78
CA PRO A 47 -20.54 -11.80 1.87
C PRO A 47 -20.81 -11.05 0.56
N ASN A 48 -22.05 -11.09 0.05
CA ASN A 48 -22.38 -10.55 -1.28
C ASN A 48 -22.75 -9.05 -1.32
N LYS A 49 -22.85 -8.38 -0.17
CA LYS A 49 -23.25 -6.95 -0.13
C LYS A 49 -22.07 -5.98 -0.02
N LEU A 50 -20.88 -6.51 0.26
CA LEU A 50 -19.73 -5.71 0.62
C LEU A 50 -18.70 -5.72 -0.52
N PRO A 51 -18.15 -4.55 -0.93
CA PRO A 51 -17.06 -4.51 -1.91
C PRO A 51 -15.72 -4.84 -1.23
N PHE A 52 -15.69 -5.93 -0.48
CA PHE A 52 -14.54 -6.38 0.29
C PHE A 52 -14.42 -7.90 0.14
N ILE A 53 -13.19 -8.40 0.24
CA ILE A 53 -12.88 -9.83 0.22
C ILE A 53 -11.84 -10.10 1.30
N PHE A 54 -11.98 -11.22 2.00
CA PHE A 54 -10.96 -11.70 2.94
C PHE A 54 -10.17 -12.83 2.26
N LYS A 55 -8.88 -12.59 1.98
CA LYS A 55 -8.00 -13.50 1.24
C LYS A 55 -6.57 -13.38 1.76
N ASP A 56 -5.86 -14.51 1.87
CA ASP A 56 -4.47 -14.58 2.36
C ASP A 56 -4.32 -14.00 3.79
N ASN A 57 -5.33 -14.25 4.64
CA ASN A 57 -5.48 -13.66 5.98
C ASN A 57 -5.47 -12.12 5.99
N LEU A 58 -5.76 -11.49 4.86
CA LEU A 58 -5.85 -10.04 4.73
C LEU A 58 -7.23 -9.63 4.22
N LEU A 59 -7.79 -8.60 4.85
CA LEU A 59 -8.92 -7.86 4.32
C LEU A 59 -8.45 -7.03 3.12
N ARG A 60 -9.18 -7.13 2.02
CA ARG A 60 -8.91 -6.43 0.75
C ARG A 60 -10.18 -5.75 0.24
N LYS A 61 -10.01 -4.59 -0.39
CA LYS A 61 -11.07 -3.83 -1.04
C LYS A 61 -11.17 -4.22 -2.50
N LEU A 62 -12.38 -4.53 -2.97
CA LEU A 62 -12.65 -4.70 -4.39
C LEU A 62 -12.91 -3.32 -5.01
N LEU A 63 -12.10 -2.97 -6.01
CA LEU A 63 -12.21 -1.75 -6.79
C LEU A 63 -12.55 -2.09 -8.24
N THR A 64 -13.53 -1.37 -8.80
CA THR A 64 -13.85 -1.38 -10.23
C THR A 64 -13.12 -0.20 -10.89
N PRO A 65 -12.17 -0.43 -11.81
CA PRO A 65 -11.40 0.65 -12.45
C PRO A 65 -12.29 1.63 -13.24
N SER A 66 -13.37 1.12 -13.81
CA SER A 66 -14.41 1.94 -14.43
C SER A 66 -15.79 1.29 -14.20
N PRO A 67 -16.89 2.06 -14.28
CA PRO A 67 -18.25 1.51 -14.17
C PRO A 67 -18.56 0.41 -15.21
N HIS A 68 -17.87 0.45 -16.34
CA HIS A 68 -18.06 -0.47 -17.47
C HIS A 68 -17.07 -1.65 -17.45
N SER A 69 -16.13 -1.67 -16.49
CA SER A 69 -15.13 -2.73 -16.41
C SER A 69 -15.74 -4.01 -15.86
N LYS A 70 -15.58 -5.12 -16.60
CA LYS A 70 -15.90 -6.46 -16.09
C LYS A 70 -14.84 -6.97 -15.10
N THR A 71 -13.65 -6.37 -15.09
CA THR A 71 -12.56 -6.76 -14.19
C THR A 71 -12.60 -5.93 -12.92
N LYS A 72 -12.55 -6.62 -11.79
CA LYS A 72 -12.35 -6.04 -10.46
C LYS A 72 -10.90 -6.26 -10.07
N ARG A 73 -10.28 -5.25 -9.47
CA ARG A 73 -8.97 -5.37 -8.82
C ARG A 73 -9.16 -5.36 -7.31
N ASP A 74 -8.41 -6.19 -6.60
CA ASP A 74 -8.34 -6.14 -5.14
C ASP A 74 -7.10 -5.38 -4.69
N VAL A 75 -7.23 -4.61 -3.61
CA VAL A 75 -6.14 -3.91 -2.95
C VAL A 75 -6.21 -4.14 -1.45
N ILE A 76 -5.07 -4.16 -0.77
CA ILE A 76 -4.99 -4.45 0.66
C ILE A 76 -5.65 -3.31 1.44
N TYR A 77 -6.53 -3.64 2.38
CA TYR A 77 -7.04 -2.65 3.31
C TYR A 77 -5.92 -2.26 4.28
N LEU A 78 -5.42 -1.04 4.21
CA LEU A 78 -4.34 -0.58 5.08
C LEU A 78 -4.88 -0.28 6.49
N PRO A 79 -4.32 -0.90 7.55
CA PRO A 79 -4.66 -0.58 8.93
C PRO A 79 -4.43 0.88 9.27
N SER A 80 -5.29 1.43 10.13
CA SER A 80 -5.26 2.85 10.51
C SER A 80 -3.92 3.26 11.13
N SER A 81 -3.27 2.34 11.86
CA SER A 81 -1.94 2.52 12.46
C SER A 81 -0.83 2.73 11.42
N MET A 82 -0.99 2.16 10.22
CA MET A 82 0.03 2.15 9.18
C MET A 82 -0.12 3.27 8.15
N ILE A 83 -1.25 3.99 8.15
CA ILE A 83 -1.50 5.10 7.21
C ILE A 83 -0.49 6.23 7.40
N LYS A 84 -0.32 6.75 8.63
CA LYS A 84 0.58 7.88 8.91
C LYS A 84 2.05 7.55 8.58
N PRO A 85 2.60 6.40 9.02
CA PRO A 85 3.94 5.98 8.62
C PRO A 85 4.12 5.84 7.10
N LEU A 86 3.11 5.31 6.39
CA LEU A 86 3.16 5.20 4.93
C LEU A 86 3.26 6.58 4.28
N LEU A 87 2.38 7.52 4.65
CA LEU A 87 2.39 8.87 4.09
C LEU A 87 3.69 9.61 4.42
N TYR A 88 4.22 9.45 5.64
CA TYR A 88 5.50 10.01 6.04
C TYR A 88 6.66 9.44 5.21
N ALA A 89 6.68 8.12 4.99
CA ALA A 89 7.70 7.48 4.15
C ALA A 89 7.62 7.96 2.69
N CYS A 90 6.43 8.24 2.17
CA CYS A 90 6.25 8.78 0.82
C CYS A 90 6.74 10.22 0.68
N HIS A 91 6.56 11.02 1.72
CA HIS A 91 6.95 12.42 1.72
C HIS A 91 8.46 12.60 1.90
N ASN A 92 9.11 11.72 2.66
CA ASN A 92 10.52 11.87 3.05
C ASN A 92 11.50 11.06 2.20
N ASP A 93 11.07 10.37 1.13
CA ASP A 93 12.00 9.69 0.23
C ASP A 93 12.82 10.72 -0.58
N PRO A 94 14.13 10.88 -0.34
CA PRO A 94 14.97 11.90 -0.98
C PRO A 94 15.13 11.70 -2.50
N MET A 95 14.83 10.50 -3.03
CA MET A 95 14.82 10.23 -4.49
C MET A 95 13.54 10.72 -5.18
N THR A 96 12.55 11.20 -4.42
CA THR A 96 11.26 11.67 -4.93
C THR A 96 11.10 13.20 -4.97
N GLY A 97 12.20 13.95 -4.84
CA GLY A 97 12.22 15.42 -4.77
C GLY A 97 11.76 16.21 -6.01
N GLY A 98 11.07 15.58 -6.97
CA GLY A 98 10.38 16.27 -8.07
C GLY A 98 8.88 16.07 -7.98
N HIS A 99 8.08 17.07 -8.38
CA HIS A 99 6.60 17.05 -8.39
C HIS A 99 6.03 15.72 -8.93
N PHE A 100 6.66 15.15 -9.97
CA PHE A 100 6.27 13.88 -10.62
C PHE A 100 6.50 12.61 -9.79
N SER A 101 7.38 12.65 -8.79
CA SER A 101 7.78 11.46 -8.03
C SER A 101 6.88 11.20 -6.81
N VAL A 102 6.28 12.25 -6.23
CA VAL A 102 5.20 12.11 -5.23
C VAL A 102 3.99 11.45 -5.88
N ASP A 103 3.58 11.93 -7.05
CA ASP A 103 2.49 11.32 -7.83
C ASP A 103 2.81 9.88 -8.20
N ARG A 104 4.04 9.58 -8.63
CA ARG A 104 4.45 8.20 -8.96
C ARG A 104 4.38 7.27 -7.74
N THR A 105 4.80 7.73 -6.56
CA THR A 105 4.79 6.93 -5.32
C THR A 105 3.36 6.73 -4.81
N TYR A 106 2.55 7.79 -4.80
CA TYR A 106 1.14 7.71 -4.46
C TYR A 106 0.37 6.80 -5.45
N ASN A 107 0.69 6.88 -6.74
CA ASN A 107 0.10 6.03 -7.78
C ASN A 107 0.48 4.55 -7.63
N LYS A 108 1.65 4.23 -7.10
CA LYS A 108 1.99 2.86 -6.73
C LYS A 108 1.20 2.40 -5.51
N ILE A 109 1.08 3.26 -4.50
CA ILE A 109 0.37 2.94 -3.26
C ILE A 109 -1.12 2.73 -3.50
N LYS A 110 -1.78 3.57 -4.31
CA LYS A 110 -3.20 3.39 -4.65
C LYS A 110 -3.50 2.11 -5.44
N ASN A 111 -2.48 1.52 -6.05
CA ASN A 111 -2.62 0.24 -6.75
C ASN A 111 -2.42 -0.97 -5.83
N LEU A 112 -1.88 -0.77 -4.62
CA LEU A 112 -1.57 -1.84 -3.67
C LEU A 112 -2.44 -1.79 -2.42
N TYR A 113 -2.75 -0.58 -1.95
CA TYR A 113 -3.39 -0.31 -0.66
C TYR A 113 -4.61 0.59 -0.82
N TRP A 114 -5.54 0.46 0.13
CA TRP A 114 -6.72 1.32 0.27
C TRP A 114 -7.03 1.56 1.74
N TRP A 115 -7.48 2.75 2.10
CA TRP A 115 -7.97 3.07 3.44
C TRP A 115 -9.13 4.09 3.37
N PRO A 116 -9.93 4.22 4.45
CA PRO A 116 -10.98 5.23 4.51
C PRO A 116 -10.42 6.64 4.31
N ARG A 117 -11.05 7.45 3.45
CA ARG A 117 -10.63 8.82 3.07
C ARG A 117 -9.42 8.90 2.13
N MET A 118 -8.97 7.78 1.58
CA MET A 118 -8.06 7.82 0.42
C MET A 118 -8.81 8.43 -0.77
N LYS A 119 -8.23 9.47 -1.40
CA LYS A 119 -8.73 10.00 -2.67
C LYS A 119 -8.28 9.05 -3.79
N LEU A 120 -9.24 8.32 -4.37
CA LEU A 120 -9.03 7.47 -5.55
C LEU A 120 -8.93 8.32 -6.82
#